data_AF-A0A8S3IUC7-F1
#
_entry.id   AF-A0A8S3IUC7-F1
#
_cell.length_a   1.000
_cell.length_b   1.000
_cell.length_c   1.000
_cell.angle_alpha   90.00
_cell.angle_beta   90.00
_cell.angle_gamma   90.00
#
_symmetry.space_group_name_H-M   'P 1'
#
loop_
_entity.id
_entity.type
_entity.pdbx_description
1 polymer ?
#
loop_
_entity_poly.entity_id
_entity_poly.type
_entity_poly.pdbx_seq_one_letter_code
_entity_poly.pdbx_strand_id
1 'polypeptide(L)'
;RELIKALTRAVLGLRENSGGLFTITYKLIRRSIEKDQDFTGEMSETEIIYIRLCGLTCLLKLICDSYFYTRIKPDDFLMIMTLLRDPSSSIRQRTYRKLAEHLRDPVCPIELLALLAFAAKEPERENREQIHRLMLQIIDTRRENIKLQLSYKTTSTSNGHP
;
A
#
# COMPACT_ATOMS: atom_id res chain seq x y z
N ARG A 1 -8.96 -15.52 0.15
CA ARG A 1 -9.09 -14.03 0.08
C ARG A 1 -9.70 -13.43 1.36
N GLU A 2 -10.95 -13.74 1.71
CA GLU A 2 -11.60 -13.10 2.87
C GLU A 2 -10.90 -13.41 4.20
N LEU A 3 -10.34 -14.61 4.34
CA LEU A 3 -9.49 -14.98 5.48
C LEU A 3 -8.31 -14.02 5.66
N ILE A 4 -7.55 -13.73 4.59
CA ILE A 4 -6.38 -12.83 4.65
C ILE A 4 -6.81 -11.44 5.14
N LYS A 5 -7.94 -10.93 4.62
CA LYS A 5 -8.47 -9.63 5.07
C LYS A 5 -8.94 -9.66 6.52
N ALA A 6 -9.60 -10.73 6.95
CA ALA A 6 -10.07 -10.88 8.33
C ALA A 6 -8.90 -10.92 9.32
N LEU A 7 -7.87 -11.72 9.03
CA LEU A 7 -6.64 -11.78 9.82
C LEU A 7 -5.93 -10.42 9.85
N THR A 8 -5.83 -9.74 8.71
CA THR A 8 -5.22 -8.40 8.65
C THR A 8 -5.98 -7.39 9.51
N ARG A 9 -7.32 -7.41 9.49
CA ARG A 9 -8.14 -6.54 10.35
C ARG A 9 -7.97 -6.88 11.83
N ALA A 10 -7.91 -8.16 12.18
CA ALA A 10 -7.69 -8.60 13.56
C ALA A 10 -6.32 -8.11 14.07
N VAL A 11 -5.26 -8.27 13.27
CA VAL A 11 -3.92 -7.77 13.58
C VAL A 11 -3.92 -6.25 13.75
N LEU A 12 -4.52 -5.51 12.82
CA LEU A 12 -4.64 -4.05 12.91
C LEU A 12 -5.41 -3.59 14.15
N GLY A 13 -6.46 -4.32 14.54
CA GLY A 13 -7.26 -4.02 15.73
C GLY A 13 -6.52 -4.29 17.04
N LEU A 14 -5.77 -5.39 17.12
CA LEU A 14 -5.03 -5.77 18.34
C LEU A 14 -3.81 -4.89 18.59
N ARG A 15 -3.14 -4.42 17.52
CA ARG A 15 -1.89 -3.63 17.60
C ARG A 15 -0.84 -4.27 18.53
N GLU A 16 -0.74 -5.59 18.49
CA GLU A 16 0.25 -6.38 19.19
C GLU A 16 0.53 -7.70 18.45
N ASN A 17 1.59 -8.42 18.85
CA ASN A 17 1.88 -9.75 18.32
C ASN A 17 1.38 -10.85 19.26
N SER A 18 0.13 -10.75 19.72
CA SER A 18 -0.47 -11.73 20.61
C SER A 18 -0.49 -13.12 19.95
N GLY A 19 0.07 -14.11 20.64
CA GLY A 19 0.15 -15.49 20.15
C GLY A 19 0.88 -15.69 18.81
N GLY A 20 1.69 -14.72 18.36
CA GLY A 20 2.35 -14.78 17.05
C GLY A 20 1.44 -14.47 15.85
N LEU A 21 0.21 -13.97 16.08
CA LEU A 21 -0.78 -13.71 15.03
C LEU A 21 -0.27 -12.75 13.95
N PHE A 22 0.44 -11.69 14.35
CA PHE A 22 1.05 -10.78 13.38
C PHE A 22 2.08 -11.51 12.53
N THR A 23 2.97 -12.30 13.14
CA THR A 23 4.02 -13.04 12.41
C THR A 23 3.42 -13.99 11.37
N ILE A 24 2.38 -14.74 11.73
CA ILE A 24 1.71 -15.68 10.82
C ILE A 24 0.99 -14.93 9.70
N THR A 25 0.22 -13.89 10.06
CA THR A 25 -0.54 -13.09 9.10
C THR A 25 0.38 -12.38 8.11
N TYR A 26 1.46 -11.79 8.60
CA TYR A 26 2.45 -11.10 7.78
C TYR A 26 3.16 -12.05 6.82
N LYS A 27 3.58 -13.25 7.28
CA LYS A 27 4.12 -14.30 6.39
C LYS A 27 3.11 -14.72 5.32
N LEU A 28 1.85 -14.92 5.68
CA LEU A 28 0.79 -15.27 4.74
C LEU A 28 0.55 -14.17 3.70
N ILE A 29 0.52 -12.90 4.11
CA ILE A 29 0.38 -11.75 3.21
C ILE A 29 1.53 -11.71 2.20
N ARG A 30 2.77 -11.86 2.66
CA ARG A 30 3.95 -11.87 1.78
C ARG A 30 3.87 -13.01 0.77
N ARG A 31 3.62 -14.23 1.25
CA ARG A 31 3.43 -15.41 0.40
C ARG A 31 2.28 -15.25 -0.60
N SER A 32 1.26 -14.46 -0.27
CA SER A 32 0.16 -14.12 -1.18
C SER A 32 0.53 -13.16 -2.30
N ILE A 33 1.67 -12.47 -2.24
CA ILE A 33 2.12 -11.53 -3.28
C ILE A 33 3.11 -12.19 -4.24
N GLU A 34 3.91 -13.12 -3.72
CA GLU A 34 4.91 -13.90 -4.47
C GLU A 34 4.28 -14.54 -5.73
N LYS A 35 5.09 -14.66 -6.79
CA LYS A 35 4.61 -15.15 -8.09
C LYS A 35 4.42 -16.68 -8.09
N ASP A 36 5.33 -17.39 -7.42
CA ASP A 36 5.31 -18.85 -7.29
C ASP A 36 4.72 -19.24 -5.94
N GLN A 37 3.40 -19.34 -5.91
CA GLN A 37 2.67 -19.66 -4.69
C GLN A 37 2.46 -21.17 -4.60
N ASP A 38 3.20 -21.86 -3.74
CA ASP A 38 3.02 -23.32 -3.56
C ASP A 38 1.58 -23.70 -3.18
N PHE A 39 0.79 -22.76 -2.64
CA PHE A 39 -0.60 -22.96 -2.24
C PHE A 39 -1.63 -22.62 -3.33
N THR A 40 -1.21 -22.22 -4.54
CA THR A 40 -2.14 -21.92 -5.64
C THR A 40 -2.56 -23.12 -6.47
N GLY A 41 -2.01 -24.32 -6.22
CA GLY A 41 -2.50 -25.60 -6.77
C GLY A 41 -3.17 -25.51 -8.15
N GLU A 42 -4.48 -25.78 -8.20
CA GLU A 42 -5.32 -25.76 -9.40
C GLU A 42 -6.08 -24.43 -9.63
N MET A 43 -5.68 -23.35 -8.97
CA MET A 43 -6.36 -22.05 -9.09
C MET A 43 -6.17 -21.45 -10.49
N SER A 44 -7.22 -20.81 -11.00
CA SER A 44 -7.13 -20.07 -12.26
C SER A 44 -6.19 -18.86 -12.14
N GLU A 45 -5.63 -18.43 -13.26
CA GLU A 45 -4.78 -17.22 -13.32
C GLU A 45 -5.50 -16.01 -12.71
N THR A 46 -6.80 -15.87 -12.97
CA THR A 46 -7.62 -14.78 -12.44
C THR A 46 -7.72 -14.83 -10.91
N GLU A 47 -7.87 -16.01 -10.31
CA GLU A 47 -7.91 -16.16 -8.85
C GLU A 47 -6.56 -15.82 -8.22
N ILE A 48 -5.46 -16.26 -8.83
CA ILE A 48 -4.09 -15.94 -8.40
C ILE A 48 -3.88 -14.42 -8.41
N ILE A 49 -4.32 -13.73 -9.48
CA ILE A 49 -4.30 -12.26 -9.58
C ILE A 49 -5.05 -11.61 -8.41
N TYR A 50 -6.26 -12.11 -8.11
CA TYR A 50 -7.05 -11.56 -7.00
C TYR A 50 -6.41 -11.80 -5.65
N ILE A 51 -5.73 -12.93 -5.43
CA ILE A 51 -4.97 -13.22 -4.22
C ILE A 51 -3.79 -12.25 -4.10
N ARG A 52 -3.01 -12.06 -5.17
CA ARG A 52 -1.86 -11.13 -5.20
C ARG A 52 -2.27 -9.69 -4.90
N LEU A 53 -3.32 -9.21 -5.53
CA LEU A 53 -3.86 -7.87 -5.25
C LEU A 53 -4.46 -7.75 -3.83
N CYS A 54 -5.02 -8.84 -3.29
CA CYS A 54 -5.48 -8.88 -1.90
C CYS A 54 -4.30 -8.81 -0.93
N GLY A 55 -3.23 -9.56 -1.18
CA GLY A 55 -1.98 -9.52 -0.43
C GLY A 55 -1.39 -8.12 -0.43
N LEU A 56 -1.25 -7.50 -1.60
CA LEU A 56 -0.82 -6.10 -1.74
C LEU A 56 -1.65 -5.16 -0.89
N THR A 57 -2.98 -5.24 -0.99
CA THR A 57 -3.88 -4.37 -0.23
C THR A 57 -3.69 -4.54 1.28
N CYS A 58 -3.49 -5.77 1.76
CA CYS A 58 -3.28 -6.03 3.17
C CYS A 58 -1.90 -5.56 3.64
N LEU A 59 -0.87 -5.74 2.82
CA LEU A 59 0.48 -5.24 3.10
C LEU A 59 0.49 -3.71 3.19
N LEU A 60 -0.13 -3.01 2.23
CA LEU A 60 -0.21 -1.55 2.25
C LEU A 60 -0.90 -1.03 3.52
N LYS A 61 -1.94 -1.71 4.01
CA LYS A 61 -2.58 -1.35 5.29
C LYS A 61 -1.64 -1.49 6.49
N LEU A 62 -0.81 -2.55 6.52
CA LEU A 62 0.20 -2.71 7.57
C LEU A 62 1.30 -1.65 7.46
N ILE A 63 1.72 -1.29 6.24
CA ILE A 63 2.73 -0.25 6.00
C ILE A 63 2.21 1.13 6.43
N CYS A 64 0.95 1.47 6.12
CA CYS A 64 0.39 2.75 6.50
C CYS A 64 0.01 2.84 8.00
N ASP A 65 0.09 1.75 8.77
CA ASP A 65 -0.09 1.79 10.23
C ASP A 65 1.25 2.01 10.93
N SER A 66 1.38 3.14 11.63
CA SER A 66 2.61 3.53 12.35
C SER A 66 3.16 2.47 13.31
N TYR A 67 2.31 1.66 13.95
CA TYR A 67 2.75 0.61 14.86
C TYR A 67 3.44 -0.52 14.10
N PHE A 68 2.83 -0.96 13.00
CA PHE A 68 3.36 -2.06 12.19
C PHE A 68 4.46 -1.62 11.23
N TYR A 69 4.53 -0.34 10.85
CA TYR A 69 5.55 0.20 9.95
C TYR A 69 6.98 -0.13 10.43
N THR A 70 7.22 -0.09 11.74
CA THR A 70 8.51 -0.45 12.36
C THR A 70 8.94 -1.90 12.11
N ARG A 71 8.02 -2.78 11.71
CA ARG A 71 8.26 -4.21 11.42
C ARG A 71 8.32 -4.53 9.93
N ILE A 72 8.04 -3.54 9.08
CA ILE A 72 8.08 -3.68 7.63
C ILE A 72 9.55 -3.76 7.19
N LYS A 73 9.83 -4.67 6.27
CA LYS A 73 11.18 -4.90 5.75
C LYS A 73 11.37 -4.18 4.42
N PRO A 74 12.60 -3.76 4.06
CA PRO A 74 12.89 -3.25 2.73
C PRO A 74 12.42 -4.19 1.60
N ASP A 75 12.51 -5.50 1.83
CA ASP A 75 12.02 -6.53 0.91
C ASP A 75 10.53 -6.38 0.57
N ASP A 76 9.71 -5.82 1.46
CA ASP A 76 8.28 -5.62 1.19
C ASP A 76 8.08 -4.60 0.06
N PHE A 77 8.93 -3.57 -0.04
CA PHE A 77 8.91 -2.63 -1.15
C PHE A 77 9.33 -3.30 -2.46
N LEU A 78 10.36 -4.16 -2.41
CA LEU A 78 10.78 -4.95 -3.57
C LEU A 78 9.67 -5.88 -4.05
N MET A 79 8.91 -6.48 -3.13
CA MET A 79 7.74 -7.30 -3.45
C MET A 79 6.66 -6.49 -4.17
N ILE A 80 6.36 -5.27 -3.70
CA ILE A 80 5.42 -4.37 -4.40
C ILE A 80 5.92 -4.04 -5.81
N MET A 81 7.22 -3.80 -5.97
CA MET A 81 7.84 -3.55 -7.29
C MET A 81 7.71 -4.73 -8.27
N THR A 82 7.54 -5.97 -7.78
CA THR A 82 7.26 -7.11 -8.67
C THR A 82 5.88 -7.01 -9.31
N LEU A 83 4.88 -6.49 -8.60
CA LEU A 83 3.52 -6.29 -9.10
C LEU A 83 3.45 -5.10 -10.07
N LEU A 84 4.24 -4.06 -9.83
CA LEU A 84 4.36 -2.90 -10.73
C LEU A 84 5.05 -3.23 -12.05
N ARG A 85 5.77 -4.36 -12.12
CA ARG A 85 6.46 -4.85 -13.32
C ARG A 85 5.88 -6.17 -13.82
N ASP A 86 4.66 -6.49 -13.39
CA ASP A 86 4.02 -7.74 -13.76
C ASP A 86 3.75 -7.78 -15.28
N PRO A 87 3.90 -8.94 -15.96
CA PRO A 87 3.56 -9.05 -17.37
C PRO A 87 2.14 -8.60 -17.70
N SER A 88 1.19 -8.81 -16.78
CA SER A 88 -0.21 -8.42 -16.96
C SER A 88 -0.42 -6.92 -16.73
N SER A 89 -0.83 -6.21 -17.79
CA SER A 89 -1.20 -4.78 -17.71
C SER A 89 -2.30 -4.54 -16.65
N SER A 90 -3.25 -5.46 -16.54
CA SER A 90 -4.33 -5.41 -15.54
C SER A 90 -3.80 -5.41 -14.10
N ILE A 91 -2.80 -6.26 -13.79
CA ILE A 91 -2.18 -6.30 -12.46
C ILE A 91 -1.44 -4.99 -12.19
N ARG A 92 -0.61 -4.52 -13.13
CA ARG A 92 0.15 -3.28 -12.97
C ARG A 92 -0.78 -2.10 -12.70
N GLN A 93 -1.80 -1.90 -13.53
CA GLN A 93 -2.78 -0.81 -13.37
C GLN A 93 -3.52 -0.86 -12.04
N ARG A 94 -3.99 -2.04 -11.63
CA ARG A 94 -4.66 -2.21 -10.33
C ARG A 94 -3.72 -1.96 -9.16
N THR A 95 -2.44 -2.35 -9.30
CA THR A 95 -1.39 -2.10 -8.31
C THR A 95 -1.17 -0.60 -8.14
N TYR A 96 -0.92 0.17 -9.21
CA TYR A 96 -0.79 1.63 -9.13
C TYR A 96 -2.00 2.30 -8.51
N ARG A 97 -3.22 1.87 -8.88
CA ARG A 97 -4.44 2.42 -8.29
C ARG A 97 -4.53 2.17 -6.78
N LYS A 98 -4.16 0.97 -6.31
CA LYS A 98 -4.16 0.63 -4.88
C LYS A 98 -3.10 1.40 -4.09
N LEU A 99 -1.91 1.60 -4.66
CA LEU A 99 -0.91 2.49 -4.06
C LEU A 99 -1.45 3.91 -3.96
N ALA A 100 -2.02 4.44 -5.05
CA ALA A 100 -2.57 5.79 -5.09
C ALA A 100 -3.68 6.02 -4.06
N GLU A 101 -4.59 5.05 -3.89
CA GLU A 101 -5.64 5.10 -2.87
C GLU A 101 -5.06 5.27 -1.45
N HIS A 102 -4.02 4.50 -1.09
CA HIS A 102 -3.41 4.59 0.24
C HIS A 102 -2.55 5.85 0.40
N LEU A 103 -1.85 6.27 -0.65
CA LEU A 103 -1.00 7.46 -0.62
C LEU A 103 -1.80 8.77 -0.47
N ARG A 104 -3.11 8.79 -0.75
CA ARG A 104 -3.95 9.96 -0.43
C ARG A 104 -4.10 10.18 1.07
N ASP A 105 -3.94 9.14 1.89
CA ASP A 105 -3.90 9.26 3.34
C ASP A 105 -2.56 9.89 3.77
N PRO A 106 -2.58 11.03 4.50
CA PRO A 106 -1.36 11.70 4.95
C PRO A 106 -0.56 10.89 5.98
N VAL A 107 -1.18 9.93 6.68
CA VAL A 107 -0.49 9.05 7.64
C VAL A 107 0.36 8.00 6.92
N CYS A 108 0.02 7.68 5.67
CA CYS A 108 0.75 6.67 4.93
C CYS A 108 2.19 7.14 4.58
N PRO A 109 3.23 6.30 4.81
CA PRO A 109 4.63 6.66 4.57
C PRO A 109 4.88 7.23 3.16
N ILE A 110 5.61 8.34 3.09
CA ILE A 110 5.88 9.07 1.82
C ILE A 110 6.79 8.29 0.88
N GLU A 111 7.59 7.36 1.40
CA GLU A 111 8.50 6.50 0.65
C GLU A 111 7.75 5.64 -0.38
N LEU A 112 6.47 5.31 -0.11
CA LEU A 112 5.62 4.62 -1.08
C LEU A 112 5.36 5.47 -2.34
N LEU A 113 5.50 6.80 -2.27
CA LEU A 113 5.37 7.67 -3.45
C LEU A 113 6.46 7.38 -4.48
N ALA A 114 7.66 7.00 -4.03
CA ALA A 114 8.77 6.63 -4.93
C ALA A 114 8.42 5.43 -5.81
N LEU A 115 7.54 4.53 -5.36
CA LEU A 115 7.07 3.40 -6.15
C LEU A 115 6.26 3.82 -7.38
N LEU A 116 5.59 4.99 -7.35
CA LEU A 116 4.87 5.49 -8.52
C LEU A 116 5.82 5.89 -9.66
N ALA A 117 7.08 6.22 -9.37
CA ALA A 117 8.07 6.57 -10.38
C ALA A 117 8.44 5.39 -11.31
N PHE A 118 8.17 4.15 -10.89
CA PHE A 118 8.31 2.96 -11.76
C PHE A 118 7.38 3.00 -12.97
N ALA A 119 6.37 3.86 -12.95
CA ALA A 119 5.51 4.10 -14.11
C ALA A 119 6.30 4.57 -15.33
N ALA A 120 7.48 5.16 -15.17
CA ALA A 120 8.36 5.50 -16.29
C ALA A 120 8.74 4.27 -17.16
N LYS A 121 8.62 3.05 -16.61
CA LYS A 121 8.86 1.78 -17.31
C LYS A 121 7.58 1.08 -17.77
N GLU A 122 6.40 1.66 -17.57
CA GLU A 122 5.18 1.11 -18.18
C GLU A 122 5.31 1.12 -19.70
N PRO A 123 4.95 0.04 -20.42
CA PRO A 123 5.08 -0.04 -21.87
C PRO A 123 4.09 0.89 -22.58
N GLU A 124 2.85 0.95 -22.09
CA GLU A 124 1.77 1.71 -22.69
C GLU A 124 1.82 3.20 -22.30
N ARG A 125 1.81 4.08 -23.29
CA ARG A 125 1.88 5.53 -23.08
C ARG A 125 0.69 6.06 -22.26
N GLU A 126 -0.52 5.61 -22.58
CA GLU A 126 -1.74 6.04 -21.89
C GLU A 126 -1.68 5.72 -20.39
N ASN A 127 -1.20 4.52 -20.05
CA ASN A 127 -0.97 4.09 -18.68
C ASN A 127 0.05 4.98 -17.96
N ARG A 128 1.16 5.33 -18.62
CA ARG A 128 2.16 6.27 -18.07
C ARG A 128 1.52 7.60 -17.72
N GLU A 129 0.77 8.17 -18.65
CA GLU A 129 0.10 9.46 -18.46
C GLU A 129 -0.97 9.40 -17.36
N GLN A 130 -1.72 8.30 -17.27
CA GLN A 130 -2.68 8.09 -16.20
C GLN A 130 -2.02 8.04 -14.82
N ILE A 131 -0.93 7.28 -14.67
CA ILE A 131 -0.22 7.18 -13.40
C ILE A 131 0.44 8.50 -13.03
N HIS A 132 0.99 9.22 -14.02
CA HIS A 132 1.52 10.57 -13.82
C HIS A 132 0.45 11.53 -13.28
N ARG A 133 -0.76 11.52 -13.85
CA ARG A 133 -1.89 12.31 -13.33
C ARG A 133 -2.24 11.93 -11.88
N LEU A 134 -2.29 10.63 -11.56
CA LEU A 134 -2.52 10.16 -10.19
C LEU A 134 -1.45 10.64 -9.22
N MET A 135 -0.18 10.61 -9.63
CA MET A 135 0.95 11.07 -8.82
C MET A 135 0.83 12.56 -8.50
N LEU A 136 0.50 13.41 -9.48
CA LEU A 136 0.28 14.85 -9.26
C LEU A 136 -0.87 15.10 -8.28
N GLN A 137 -2.00 14.41 -8.46
CA GLN A 137 -3.16 14.52 -7.55
C GLN A 137 -2.79 14.18 -6.10
N ILE A 138 -1.98 13.13 -5.88
CA ILE A 138 -1.52 12.73 -4.55
C ILE A 138 -0.62 13.82 -3.95
N ILE A 139 0.30 14.36 -4.73
CA ILE A 139 1.21 15.43 -4.29
C ILE A 139 0.41 16.65 -3.87
N ASP A 140 -0.56 17.07 -4.67
CA ASP A 140 -1.40 18.23 -4.37
C ASP A 140 -2.25 18.00 -3.12
N THR A 141 -2.92 16.84 -3.04
CA THR A 141 -3.72 16.44 -1.86
C THR A 141 -2.87 16.47 -0.58
N ARG A 142 -1.64 15.93 -0.62
CA ARG A 142 -0.74 15.93 0.54
C ARG A 142 -0.27 17.33 0.91
N ARG A 143 0.07 18.17 -0.08
CA ARG A 143 0.44 19.57 0.15
C ARG A 143 -0.68 20.37 0.80
N GLU A 144 -1.91 20.18 0.34
CA GLU A 144 -3.10 20.81 0.93
C GLU A 144 -3.32 20.37 2.37
N ASN A 145 -3.23 19.08 2.66
CA ASN A 145 -3.32 18.56 4.03
C ASN A 145 -2.26 19.17 4.96
N ILE A 146 -1.00 19.30 4.49
CA ILE A 146 0.07 19.94 5.25
C ILE A 146 -0.26 21.42 5.52
N LYS A 147 -0.73 22.16 4.52
CA LYS A 147 -1.14 23.57 4.68
C LYS A 147 -2.24 23.71 5.73
N LEU A 148 -3.27 22.86 5.69
CA LEU A 148 -4.36 22.86 6.65
C LEU A 148 -3.84 22.58 8.07
N GLN A 149 -2.99 21.57 8.25
CA GLN A 149 -2.40 21.25 9.55
C GLN A 149 -1.57 22.40 10.11
N LEU A 150 -0.81 23.11 9.26
CA LEU A 150 -0.03 24.28 9.69
C LEU A 150 -0.93 25.46 10.07
N SER A 151 -2.03 25.72 9.33
CA SER A 151 -2.98 26.79 9.67
C SER A 151 -3.76 26.54 10.96
N TYR A 152 -4.08 25.29 11.27
CA TYR A 152 -4.70 24.93 12.56
C TYR A 152 -3.73 25.13 13.74
N LYS A 153 -2.42 24.88 13.53
CA LYS A 153 -1.41 25.12 14.55
C LYS A 153 -1.23 26.60 14.86
N THR A 154 -1.21 27.47 13.85
CA THR A 154 -1.03 28.91 14.06
C THR A 154 -2.18 29.57 14.82
N THR A 155 -3.43 29.16 14.53
CA THR A 155 -4.65 29.67 15.20
C THR A 155 -4.84 29.15 16.63
N SER A 156 -4.34 27.96 16.96
CA SER A 156 -4.37 27.44 18.33
C SER A 156 -3.30 28.06 19.23
N THR A 157 -2.14 28.43 18.70
CA THR A 157 -1.12 29.21 19.44
C THR A 157 -1.51 30.67 19.68
N SER A 158 -2.33 31.29 18.82
CA SER A 158 -2.75 32.69 19.00
C SER A 158 -3.85 32.88 20.05
N ASN A 159 -4.55 31.82 20.43
CA ASN A 159 -5.62 31.85 21.44
C ASN A 159 -5.13 31.45 22.85
N GLY A 160 -3.81 31.26 23.01
CA GLY A 160 -3.18 30.95 24.29
C GLY A 160 -2.34 32.10 24.81
N HIS A 161 -3.00 33.05 25.50
CA HIS A 161 -2.57 33.80 26.71
C HIS A 161 -2.84 35.31 26.68
N PRO A 162 -3.07 35.96 27.84
CA PRO A 162 -3.06 35.43 29.22
C PRO A 162 -4.43 35.29 29.88
#